data_AF-A0A066PY18-F1
#
_entry.id   AF-A0A066PY18-F1
#
_cell.length_a   1.000
_cell.length_b   1.000
_cell.length_c   1.000
_cell.angle_alpha   90.00
_cell.angle_beta   90.00
_cell.angle_gamma   90.00
#
_symmetry.space_group_name_H-M   'P 1'
#
loop_
_entity.id
_entity.type
_entity.pdbx_description
1 polymer ?
#
loop_
_entity_poly.entity_id
_entity_poly.type
_entity_poly.pdbx_seq_one_letter_code
_entity_poly.pdbx_strand_id
1 'polypeptide(L)'
;MLKSLARAALDLLLPPQCLACSEEVPADGLLCVSCFVETSFITDPVCGQCGLPLAEPAPLCTSCDWAPPTFRSARAALQYNAAAKRLILPFKYADRPELAIGLARLLLRPGKELLARADLLVPVPLHRSRLAHRGYNQAGLLARALGRISGKNVMIDALVRLRATRPLSELDQTGRELALKGAIGIREGREAHIAGRTILLVDDVLTTGATASACADALYAAGAAAVDVLAIARVAEAEDI
;
A
#
# COMPACT_ATOMS: atom_id res chain seq x y z
N MET A 1 25.65 -12.63 22.15
CA MET A 1 27.00 -12.74 21.57
C MET A 1 27.05 -13.58 20.29
N LEU A 2 26.59 -14.84 20.27
CA LEU A 2 26.62 -15.65 19.05
C LEU A 2 25.83 -15.05 17.87
N LYS A 3 24.64 -14.50 18.15
CA LYS A 3 23.79 -13.83 17.13
C LYS A 3 24.38 -12.52 16.59
N SER A 4 25.14 -11.78 17.40
CA SER A 4 25.75 -10.52 16.96
C SER A 4 27.00 -10.75 16.13
N LEU A 5 27.81 -11.76 16.48
CA LEU A 5 28.94 -12.21 15.67
C LEU A 5 28.51 -12.82 14.35
N ALA A 6 27.46 -13.66 14.36
CA ALA A 6 26.89 -14.20 13.13
C ALA A 6 26.31 -13.11 12.22
N ARG A 7 25.66 -12.09 12.79
CA ARG A 7 25.14 -10.93 12.03
C ARG A 7 26.27 -10.07 11.47
N ALA A 8 27.30 -9.77 12.26
CA ALA A 8 28.46 -9.02 11.78
C ALA A 8 29.24 -9.75 10.67
N ALA A 9 29.38 -11.09 10.76
CA ALA A 9 29.97 -11.89 9.70
C ALA A 9 29.09 -11.95 8.44
N LEU A 10 27.76 -11.97 8.61
CA LEU A 10 26.82 -11.92 7.50
C LEU A 10 26.85 -10.53 6.82
N ASP A 11 26.86 -9.44 7.58
CA ASP A 11 26.92 -8.07 7.09
C ASP A 11 28.26 -7.78 6.37
N LEU A 12 29.34 -8.48 6.73
CA LEU A 12 30.62 -8.41 6.01
C LEU A 12 30.58 -9.16 4.66
N LEU A 13 29.82 -10.25 4.57
CA LEU A 13 29.68 -11.06 3.36
C LEU A 13 28.54 -10.58 2.45
N LEU A 14 27.54 -9.91 3.03
CA LEU A 14 26.30 -9.42 2.42
C LEU A 14 25.95 -8.07 3.08
N PRO A 15 26.67 -6.98 2.74
CA PRO A 15 26.41 -5.68 3.33
C PRO A 15 24.98 -5.22 3.03
N PRO A 16 24.34 -4.46 3.94
CA PRO A 16 23.01 -3.92 3.69
C PRO A 16 23.01 -3.07 2.42
N GLN A 17 21.99 -3.27 1.59
CA GLN A 17 21.89 -2.65 0.27
C GLN A 17 20.73 -1.65 0.21
N CYS A 18 20.94 -0.59 -0.57
CA CYS A 18 19.96 0.43 -0.88
C CYS A 18 18.72 -0.23 -1.49
N LEU A 19 17.54 0.16 -1.02
CA LEU A 19 16.26 -0.37 -1.48
C LEU A 19 16.01 -0.19 -3.00
N ALA A 20 16.70 0.74 -3.67
CA ALA A 20 16.49 1.06 -5.08
C ALA A 20 17.64 0.65 -6.02
N CYS A 21 18.89 0.88 -5.65
CA CYS A 21 20.05 0.72 -6.55
C CYS A 21 21.07 -0.34 -6.11
N SER A 22 20.85 -1.00 -4.97
CA SER A 22 21.77 -1.99 -4.38
C SER A 22 23.13 -1.45 -3.90
N GLU A 23 23.35 -0.13 -3.89
CA GLU A 23 24.52 0.50 -3.24
C GLU A 23 24.54 0.20 -1.74
N GLU A 24 25.73 0.05 -1.14
CA GLU A 24 25.85 -0.23 0.30
C GLU A 24 25.27 0.90 1.14
N VAL A 25 24.54 0.54 2.20
CA VAL A 25 23.93 1.46 3.16
C VAL A 25 24.20 1.02 4.59
N PRO A 26 24.11 1.92 5.58
CA PRO A 26 24.45 1.57 6.97
C PRO A 26 23.52 0.53 7.62
N ALA A 27 22.32 0.33 7.07
CA ALA A 27 21.34 -0.61 7.60
C ALA A 27 20.30 -1.02 6.55
N ASP A 28 19.73 -2.21 6.72
CA ASP A 28 18.67 -2.73 5.85
C ASP A 28 17.48 -1.79 5.80
N GLY A 29 16.89 -1.66 4.61
CA GLY A 29 15.67 -0.88 4.42
C GLY A 29 15.89 0.63 4.34
N LEU A 30 17.11 1.07 4.04
CA LEU A 30 17.43 2.47 3.77
C LEU A 30 17.59 2.73 2.26
N LEU A 31 17.45 4.00 1.91
CA LEU A 31 17.89 4.53 0.62
C LEU A 31 19.28 5.12 0.79
N CYS A 32 20.16 4.93 -0.20
CA CYS A 32 21.36 5.75 -0.30
C CYS A 32 20.99 7.21 -0.59
N VAL A 33 21.94 8.13 -0.41
CA VAL A 33 21.70 9.58 -0.53
C VAL A 33 21.14 9.95 -1.91
N SER A 34 21.71 9.40 -2.99
CA SER A 34 21.27 9.66 -4.37
C SER A 34 19.82 9.22 -4.59
N CYS A 35 19.48 7.98 -4.22
CA CYS A 35 18.12 7.46 -4.36
C CYS A 35 17.13 8.19 -3.46
N PHE A 36 17.55 8.63 -2.27
CA PHE A 36 16.70 9.43 -1.39
C PHE A 36 16.34 10.78 -2.02
N VAL A 37 17.33 11.49 -2.59
CA VAL A 37 17.12 12.80 -3.26
C VAL A 37 16.22 12.68 -4.48
N GLU A 38 16.33 11.61 -5.26
CA GLU A 38 15.48 11.37 -6.42
C GLU A 38 14.06 10.92 -6.07
N THR A 39 13.85 10.45 -4.83
CA THR A 39 12.55 9.96 -4.37
C THR A 39 11.67 11.12 -3.93
N SER A 40 10.52 11.27 -4.59
CA SER A 40 9.52 12.28 -4.24
C SER A 40 8.64 11.79 -3.09
N PHE A 41 8.98 12.20 -1.87
CA PHE A 41 8.16 11.93 -0.69
C PHE A 41 6.93 12.84 -0.66
N ILE A 42 5.79 12.27 -0.31
CA ILE A 42 4.56 13.03 -0.11
C ILE A 42 4.58 13.66 1.28
N THR A 43 4.41 14.97 1.31
CA THR A 43 4.27 15.78 2.53
C THR A 43 3.06 16.69 2.41
N ASP A 44 2.60 17.24 3.53
CA ASP A 44 1.52 18.21 3.52
C ASP A 44 1.85 19.46 2.68
N PRO A 45 0.83 20.10 2.07
CA PRO A 45 -0.59 19.76 2.14
C PRO A 45 -0.99 18.59 1.22
N VAL A 46 -1.90 17.74 1.71
CA VAL A 46 -2.49 16.63 0.94
C VAL A 46 -4.02 16.63 1.07
N CYS A 47 -4.71 16.12 0.05
CA CYS A 47 -6.14 15.85 0.10
C CYS A 47 -6.46 14.96 1.31
N GLY A 48 -7.39 15.41 2.15
CA GLY A 48 -7.80 14.70 3.36
C GLY A 48 -8.33 13.29 3.08
N GLN A 49 -8.94 13.11 1.90
CA GLN A 49 -9.57 11.85 1.49
C GLN A 49 -8.66 10.95 0.67
N CYS A 50 -8.15 11.36 -0.50
CA CYS A 50 -7.34 10.47 -1.35
C CYS A 50 -5.82 10.56 -1.15
N GLY A 51 -5.35 11.49 -0.31
CA GLY A 51 -3.92 11.67 -0.03
C GLY A 51 -3.10 12.19 -1.22
N LEU A 52 -3.75 12.77 -2.22
CA LEU A 52 -3.11 13.46 -3.33
C LEU A 52 -2.40 14.73 -2.81
N PRO A 53 -1.11 14.96 -3.14
CA PRO A 53 -0.45 16.24 -2.85
C PRO A 53 -1.22 17.40 -3.47
N LEU A 54 -1.28 18.53 -2.76
CA LEU A 54 -1.97 19.73 -3.23
C LEU A 54 -0.98 20.88 -3.40
N ALA A 55 -1.21 21.73 -4.41
CA ALA A 55 -0.46 22.97 -4.58
C ALA A 55 -0.64 23.92 -3.39
N GLU A 56 -1.89 24.00 -2.89
CA GLU A 56 -2.28 24.87 -1.79
C GLU A 56 -3.06 24.08 -0.71
N PRO A 57 -3.05 24.52 0.56
CA PRO A 57 -3.82 23.89 1.61
C PRO A 57 -5.33 23.91 1.31
N ALA A 58 -5.92 22.74 1.11
CA ALA A 58 -7.36 22.54 0.98
C ALA A 58 -7.78 21.22 1.65
N PRO A 59 -9.04 21.09 2.10
CA PRO A 59 -9.51 19.85 2.72
C PRO A 59 -9.56 18.69 1.72
N LEU A 60 -9.93 18.95 0.46
CA LEU A 60 -10.12 17.96 -0.60
C LEU A 60 -9.53 18.46 -1.92
N CYS A 61 -9.14 17.53 -2.80
CA CYS A 61 -8.87 17.84 -4.21
C CYS A 61 -10.17 17.86 -5.03
N THR A 62 -10.14 18.48 -6.21
CA THR A 62 -11.29 18.59 -7.13
C THR A 62 -11.94 17.24 -7.45
N SER A 63 -11.14 16.20 -7.66
CA SER A 63 -11.66 14.85 -7.95
C SER A 63 -12.45 14.27 -6.78
N CYS A 64 -11.98 14.45 -5.53
CA CYS A 64 -12.70 13.97 -4.35
C CYS A 64 -13.92 14.82 -4.01
N ASP A 65 -13.89 16.11 -4.34
CA ASP A 65 -15.04 17.01 -4.20
C ASP A 65 -16.18 16.60 -5.14
N TRP A 66 -15.85 16.23 -6.39
CA TRP A 66 -16.83 15.82 -7.39
C TRP A 66 -17.32 14.36 -7.23
N ALA A 67 -16.39 13.43 -6.99
CA ALA A 67 -16.68 12.00 -6.86
C ALA A 67 -15.85 11.40 -5.70
N PRO A 68 -16.34 11.52 -4.45
CA PRO A 68 -15.61 11.02 -3.30
C PRO A 68 -15.46 9.49 -3.36
N PRO A 69 -14.27 8.94 -3.11
CA PRO A 69 -14.11 7.50 -2.94
C PRO A 69 -14.84 6.99 -1.69
N THR A 70 -15.11 5.68 -1.63
CA THR A 70 -15.90 5.10 -0.54
C THR A 70 -15.09 4.89 0.74
N PHE A 71 -13.77 4.79 0.65
CA PHE A 71 -12.90 4.83 1.83
C PHE A 71 -12.85 6.24 2.46
N ARG A 72 -12.64 6.30 3.77
CA ARG A 72 -12.64 7.53 4.57
C ARG A 72 -11.43 8.41 4.29
N SER A 73 -10.24 7.82 4.30
CA SER A 73 -9.00 8.55 4.06
C SER A 73 -7.90 7.64 3.51
N ALA A 74 -6.98 8.22 2.76
CA ALA A 74 -5.82 7.55 2.22
C ALA A 74 -4.55 8.37 2.46
N ARG A 75 -3.45 7.67 2.69
CA ARG A 75 -2.09 8.24 2.74
C ARG A 75 -1.14 7.38 1.93
N ALA A 76 -0.11 8.01 1.39
CA ALA A 76 0.99 7.32 0.73
C ALA A 76 2.33 7.94 1.11
N ALA A 77 3.41 7.16 1.01
CA ALA A 77 4.75 7.65 1.30
C ALA A 77 5.34 8.45 0.13
N LEU A 78 5.09 7.99 -1.10
CA LEU A 78 5.79 8.46 -2.29
C LEU A 78 4.81 8.94 -3.37
N GLN A 79 5.22 9.94 -4.14
CA GLN A 79 4.60 10.23 -5.42
C GLN A 79 5.06 9.19 -6.44
N TYR A 80 4.14 8.66 -7.23
CA TYR A 80 4.46 7.61 -8.20
C TYR A 80 5.20 8.19 -9.41
N ASN A 81 6.52 8.12 -9.37
CA ASN A 81 7.42 8.57 -10.43
C ASN A 81 8.46 7.49 -10.79
N ALA A 82 9.48 7.83 -11.59
CA ALA A 82 10.54 6.89 -11.98
C ALA A 82 11.35 6.35 -10.79
N ALA A 83 11.56 7.15 -9.73
CA ALA A 83 12.24 6.72 -8.51
C ALA A 83 11.38 5.76 -7.69
N ALA A 84 10.09 6.08 -7.48
CA ALA A 84 9.17 5.18 -6.80
C ALA A 84 9.01 3.84 -7.55
N LYS A 85 9.04 3.84 -8.89
CA LYS A 85 9.04 2.62 -9.70
C LYS A 85 10.26 1.73 -9.41
N ARG A 86 11.46 2.30 -9.21
CA ARG A 86 12.66 1.54 -8.85
C ARG A 86 12.54 0.83 -7.49
N LEU A 87 11.69 1.34 -6.60
CA LEU A 87 11.40 0.69 -5.32
C LEU A 87 10.29 -0.36 -5.43
N ILE A 88 9.23 -0.04 -6.18
CA ILE A 88 8.01 -0.86 -6.21
C ILE A 88 8.12 -2.02 -7.20
N LEU A 89 8.79 -1.85 -8.34
CA LEU A 89 8.86 -2.88 -9.38
C LEU A 89 9.66 -4.12 -8.96
N PRO A 90 10.85 -4.01 -8.32
CA PRO A 90 11.55 -5.19 -7.81
C PRO A 90 10.71 -5.95 -6.78
N PHE A 91 9.99 -5.24 -5.92
CA PHE A 91 9.06 -5.85 -4.97
C PHE A 91 7.88 -6.56 -5.66
N LYS A 92 7.41 -6.03 -6.80
CA LYS A 92 6.32 -6.62 -7.61
C LYS A 92 6.72 -7.82 -8.46
N TYR A 93 7.95 -7.86 -8.98
CA TYR A 93 8.32 -8.74 -10.09
C TYR A 93 9.62 -9.53 -9.90
N ALA A 94 10.47 -9.17 -8.93
CA ALA A 94 11.80 -9.75 -8.79
C ALA A 94 11.95 -10.71 -7.59
N ASP A 95 10.84 -11.14 -6.96
CA ASP A 95 10.85 -12.07 -5.82
C ASP A 95 11.78 -11.63 -4.68
N ARG A 96 11.69 -10.34 -4.30
CA ARG A 96 12.50 -9.71 -3.23
C ARG A 96 11.63 -9.42 -1.98
N PRO A 97 11.08 -10.43 -1.28
CA PRO A 97 10.21 -10.24 -0.12
C PRO A 97 10.89 -9.51 1.05
N GLU A 98 12.22 -9.54 1.11
CA GLU A 98 13.04 -8.82 2.09
C GLU A 98 12.87 -7.30 2.01
N LEU A 99 12.48 -6.75 0.84
CA LEU A 99 12.19 -5.33 0.69
C LEU A 99 10.95 -4.89 1.49
N ALA A 100 10.07 -5.82 1.86
CA ALA A 100 8.81 -5.51 2.53
C ALA A 100 9.00 -4.74 3.84
N ILE A 101 10.05 -5.04 4.62
CA ILE A 101 10.33 -4.35 5.88
C ILE A 101 10.78 -2.90 5.62
N GLY A 102 11.68 -2.70 4.65
CA GLY A 102 12.14 -1.36 4.28
C GLY A 102 11.00 -0.50 3.74
N LEU A 103 10.18 -1.05 2.83
CA LEU A 103 9.00 -0.37 2.30
C LEU A 103 7.96 -0.08 3.38
N ALA A 104 7.72 -1.00 4.32
CA ALA A 104 6.82 -0.77 5.45
C ALA A 104 7.31 0.36 6.38
N ARG A 105 8.63 0.55 6.54
CA ARG A 105 9.17 1.67 7.32
C ARG A 105 8.85 3.02 6.70
N LEU A 106 8.85 3.12 5.37
CA LEU A 106 8.46 4.36 4.66
C LEU A 106 7.00 4.74 4.96
N LEU A 107 6.15 3.76 5.30
CA LEU A 107 4.74 3.98 5.60
C LEU A 107 4.45 4.46 7.03
N LEU A 108 5.41 4.33 7.96
CA LEU A 108 5.15 4.63 9.37
C LEU A 108 4.83 6.11 9.62
N ARG A 109 5.55 7.01 8.95
CA ARG A 109 5.33 8.46 9.08
C ARG A 109 4.01 8.90 8.44
N PRO A 110 3.75 8.68 7.13
CA PRO A 110 2.48 9.08 6.52
C PRO A 110 1.28 8.31 7.07
N GLY A 111 1.49 7.08 7.55
CA GLY A 111 0.46 6.23 8.13
C GLY A 111 0.26 6.40 9.63
N LYS A 112 0.98 7.29 10.33
CA LYS A 112 1.00 7.37 11.79
C LYS A 112 -0.41 7.41 12.40
N GLU A 113 -1.24 8.33 11.92
CA GLU A 113 -2.60 8.51 12.42
C GLU A 113 -3.55 7.38 12.01
N LEU A 114 -3.38 6.86 10.79
CA LEU A 114 -4.16 5.75 10.25
C LEU A 114 -3.89 4.47 11.05
N LEU A 115 -2.61 4.21 11.32
CA LEU A 115 -2.17 3.09 12.16
C LEU A 115 -2.70 3.23 13.58
N ALA A 116 -2.61 4.42 14.18
CA ALA A 116 -3.06 4.63 15.56
C ALA A 116 -4.51 4.18 15.77
N ARG A 117 -5.41 4.58 14.87
CA ARG A 117 -6.86 4.27 14.94
C ARG A 117 -7.28 2.94 14.32
N ALA A 118 -6.42 2.26 13.56
CA ALA A 118 -6.76 0.99 12.94
C ALA A 118 -6.83 -0.14 13.97
N ASP A 119 -7.89 -0.95 13.89
CA ASP A 119 -8.04 -2.17 14.66
C ASP A 119 -7.41 -3.38 13.95
N LEU A 120 -7.43 -3.35 12.61
CA LEU A 120 -7.00 -4.46 11.77
C LEU A 120 -6.41 -3.96 10.45
N LEU A 121 -5.27 -4.53 10.04
CA LEU A 121 -4.73 -4.34 8.70
C LEU A 121 -5.23 -5.44 7.77
N VAL A 122 -5.66 -5.03 6.59
CA VAL A 122 -6.10 -5.94 5.52
C VAL A 122 -5.38 -5.57 4.23
N PRO A 123 -4.68 -6.50 3.56
CA PRO A 123 -4.07 -6.20 2.28
C PRO A 123 -5.13 -6.19 1.16
N VAL A 124 -4.93 -5.34 0.16
CA VAL A 124 -5.72 -5.39 -1.08
C VAL A 124 -5.52 -6.76 -1.77
N PRO A 125 -6.60 -7.44 -2.21
CA PRO A 125 -6.50 -8.78 -2.76
C PRO A 125 -5.99 -8.76 -4.21
N LEU A 126 -5.05 -9.66 -4.49
CA LEU A 126 -4.69 -10.02 -5.86
C LEU A 126 -5.58 -11.13 -6.39
N HIS A 127 -5.83 -11.11 -7.70
CA HIS A 127 -6.53 -12.21 -8.35
C HIS A 127 -5.67 -13.48 -8.33
N ARG A 128 -6.29 -14.63 -8.15
CA ARG A 128 -5.66 -15.97 -8.10
C ARG A 128 -4.69 -16.25 -9.26
N SER A 129 -4.99 -15.82 -10.48
CA SER A 129 -4.06 -15.95 -11.61
C SER A 129 -2.78 -15.13 -11.43
N ARG A 130 -2.88 -13.92 -10.87
CA ARG A 130 -1.72 -13.07 -10.58
C ARG A 130 -0.90 -13.62 -9.42
N LEU A 131 -1.56 -14.22 -8.43
CA LEU A 131 -0.88 -14.94 -7.34
C LEU A 131 -0.10 -16.15 -7.89
N ALA A 132 -0.70 -16.94 -8.79
CA ALA A 132 -0.04 -18.08 -9.40
C ALA A 132 1.20 -17.70 -10.22
N HIS A 133 1.17 -16.56 -10.92
CA HIS A 133 2.33 -16.07 -11.67
C HIS A 133 3.41 -15.39 -10.81
N ARG A 134 3.02 -14.77 -9.69
CA ARG A 134 3.95 -13.95 -8.86
C ARG A 134 4.35 -14.62 -7.55
N GLY A 135 3.82 -15.80 -7.23
CA GLY A 135 4.09 -16.54 -5.99
C GLY A 135 3.39 -16.01 -4.72
N TYR A 136 3.32 -14.68 -4.54
CA TYR A 136 2.82 -14.07 -3.30
C TYR A 136 1.99 -12.79 -3.52
N ASN A 137 1.20 -12.41 -2.50
CA ASN A 137 0.51 -11.12 -2.44
C ASN A 137 1.45 -10.04 -1.87
N GLN A 138 1.91 -9.11 -2.71
CA GLN A 138 2.80 -8.00 -2.32
C GLN A 138 2.19 -7.15 -1.20
N ALA A 139 0.93 -6.76 -1.35
CA ALA A 139 0.19 -6.03 -0.31
C ALA A 139 0.12 -6.86 0.98
N GLY A 140 0.01 -8.19 0.86
CA GLY A 140 0.04 -9.12 2.01
C GLY A 140 1.39 -9.15 2.73
N LEU A 141 2.51 -9.17 2.01
CA LEU A 141 3.84 -9.09 2.61
C LEU A 141 4.07 -7.73 3.29
N LEU A 142 3.66 -6.66 2.62
CA LEU A 142 3.75 -5.29 3.14
C LEU A 142 2.90 -5.13 4.41
N ALA A 143 1.66 -5.61 4.40
CA ALA A 143 0.77 -5.58 5.56
C ALA A 143 1.34 -6.39 6.74
N ARG A 144 1.92 -7.57 6.48
CA ARG A 144 2.60 -8.36 7.53
C ARG A 144 3.80 -7.63 8.11
N ALA A 145 4.65 -7.05 7.25
CA ALA A 145 5.79 -6.26 7.71
C ALA A 145 5.34 -5.07 8.55
N LEU A 146 4.32 -4.33 8.09
CA LEU A 146 3.76 -3.20 8.79
C LEU A 146 3.13 -3.59 10.13
N GLY A 147 2.38 -4.69 10.19
CA GLY A 147 1.82 -5.21 11.43
C GLY A 147 2.89 -5.60 12.46
N ARG A 148 4.00 -6.22 12.01
CA ARG A 148 5.14 -6.53 12.90
C ARG A 148 5.78 -5.29 13.50
N ILE A 149 5.94 -4.23 12.68
CA ILE A 149 6.62 -3.00 13.12
C ILE A 149 5.70 -2.13 13.98
N SER A 150 4.40 -2.08 13.65
CA SER A 150 3.40 -1.26 14.36
C SER A 150 2.70 -1.97 15.52
N GLY A 151 2.90 -3.28 15.69
CA GLY A 151 2.21 -4.10 16.69
C GLY A 151 0.73 -4.38 16.38
N LYS A 152 0.28 -4.12 15.16
CA LYS A 152 -1.12 -4.24 14.76
C LYS A 152 -1.44 -5.61 14.17
N ASN A 153 -2.65 -6.09 14.42
CA ASN A 153 -3.14 -7.34 13.87
C ASN A 153 -3.33 -7.24 12.35
N VAL A 154 -3.00 -8.33 11.64
CA VAL A 154 -3.10 -8.40 10.18
C VAL A 154 -3.93 -9.59 9.79
N MET A 155 -4.97 -9.37 8.99
CA MET A 155 -5.77 -10.43 8.37
C MET A 155 -5.50 -10.44 6.88
N ILE A 156 -4.58 -11.31 6.45
CA ILE A 156 -4.14 -11.38 5.05
C ILE A 156 -5.19 -11.94 4.09
N ASP A 157 -6.27 -12.51 4.62
CA ASP A 157 -7.21 -13.34 3.90
C ASP A 157 -8.67 -12.90 4.07
N ALA A 158 -8.88 -11.69 4.60
CA ALA A 158 -10.20 -11.09 4.78
C ALA A 158 -10.91 -10.88 3.43
N LEU A 159 -10.17 -10.38 2.44
CA LEU A 159 -10.69 -10.08 1.11
C LEU A 159 -10.31 -11.16 0.10
N VAL A 160 -11.25 -11.46 -0.79
CA VAL A 160 -11.04 -12.36 -1.93
C VAL A 160 -11.43 -11.65 -3.21
N ARG A 161 -10.63 -11.87 -4.26
CA ARG A 161 -10.93 -11.37 -5.61
C ARG A 161 -11.59 -12.48 -6.42
N LEU A 162 -12.90 -12.38 -6.59
CA LEU A 162 -13.78 -13.43 -7.11
C LEU A 162 -13.63 -13.62 -8.63
N ARG A 163 -13.24 -12.57 -9.37
CA ARG A 163 -13.12 -12.60 -10.84
C ARG A 163 -11.81 -11.99 -11.32
N ALA A 164 -11.29 -12.53 -12.41
CA ALA A 164 -10.18 -11.93 -13.15
C ALA A 164 -10.75 -10.72 -13.88
N THR A 165 -10.27 -9.52 -13.57
CA THR A 165 -10.59 -8.33 -14.36
C THR A 165 -9.48 -8.13 -15.38
N ARG A 166 -9.82 -7.60 -16.57
CA ARG A 166 -8.81 -7.02 -17.47
C ARG A 166 -7.97 -5.97 -16.72
N PRO A 167 -6.72 -5.70 -17.14
CA PRO A 167 -5.93 -4.63 -16.53
C PRO A 167 -6.74 -3.32 -16.50
N LEU A 168 -6.96 -2.77 -15.30
CA LEU A 168 -7.76 -1.55 -15.14
C LEU A 168 -7.14 -0.34 -15.84
N SER A 169 -5.83 -0.39 -16.10
CA SER A 169 -5.09 0.60 -16.89
C SER A 169 -5.57 0.70 -18.34
N GLU A 170 -6.21 -0.35 -18.87
CA GLU A 170 -6.73 -0.40 -20.25
C GLU A 170 -8.23 -0.01 -20.34
N LEU A 171 -8.85 0.32 -19.20
CA LEU A 171 -10.27 0.66 -19.13
C LEU A 171 -10.44 2.14 -18.79
N ASP A 172 -11.48 2.76 -19.35
CA ASP A 172 -11.98 4.07 -18.98
C ASP A 172 -12.66 4.02 -17.59
N GLN A 173 -13.09 5.17 -17.06
CA GLN A 173 -13.64 5.25 -15.71
C GLN A 173 -14.87 4.35 -15.52
N THR A 174 -15.82 4.39 -16.45
CA THR A 174 -17.03 3.54 -16.46
C THR A 174 -16.68 2.05 -16.57
N GLY A 175 -15.74 1.69 -17.45
CA GLY A 175 -15.25 0.33 -17.59
C GLY A 175 -14.54 -0.19 -16.33
N ARG A 176 -13.81 0.67 -15.61
CA ARG A 176 -13.20 0.34 -14.31
C ARG A 176 -14.25 0.04 -13.25
N GLU A 177 -15.28 0.87 -13.13
CA GLU A 177 -16.38 0.67 -12.17
C GLU A 177 -17.12 -0.64 -12.43
N LEU A 178 -17.49 -0.91 -13.67
CA LEU A 178 -18.16 -2.16 -14.07
C LEU A 178 -17.28 -3.38 -13.86
N ALA A 179 -15.98 -3.28 -14.15
CA ALA A 179 -15.04 -4.38 -13.95
C ALA A 179 -14.84 -4.71 -12.46
N LEU A 180 -14.95 -3.73 -11.57
CA LEU A 180 -14.73 -3.90 -10.13
C LEU A 180 -15.99 -4.26 -9.35
N LYS A 181 -17.18 -3.95 -9.88
CA LYS A 181 -18.46 -4.27 -9.24
C LYS A 181 -18.60 -5.77 -9.01
N GLY A 182 -18.67 -6.19 -7.74
CA GLY A 182 -18.75 -7.59 -7.34
C GLY A 182 -17.48 -8.41 -7.63
N ALA A 183 -16.37 -7.77 -7.98
CA ALA A 183 -15.09 -8.44 -8.21
C ALA A 183 -14.35 -8.76 -6.90
N ILE A 184 -14.69 -8.07 -5.82
CA ILE A 184 -14.09 -8.21 -4.48
C ILE A 184 -15.20 -8.52 -3.49
N GLY A 185 -14.93 -9.45 -2.57
CA GLY A 185 -15.84 -9.81 -1.49
C GLY A 185 -15.07 -10.21 -0.23
N ILE A 186 -15.82 -10.43 0.85
CA ILE A 186 -15.27 -10.98 2.08
C ILE A 186 -15.18 -12.50 1.95
N ARG A 187 -14.10 -13.08 2.48
CA ARG A 187 -13.99 -14.52 2.63
C ARG A 187 -14.99 -15.01 3.69
N GLU A 188 -15.75 -16.03 3.34
CA GLU A 188 -16.71 -16.67 4.24
C GLU A 188 -16.10 -16.97 5.62
N GLY A 189 -16.80 -16.59 6.69
CA GLY A 189 -16.37 -16.76 8.08
C GLY A 189 -15.45 -15.65 8.59
N ARG A 190 -15.18 -14.60 7.81
CA ARG A 190 -14.38 -13.44 8.25
C ARG A 190 -15.20 -12.21 8.63
N GLU A 191 -16.51 -12.23 8.40
CA GLU A 191 -17.44 -11.12 8.64
C GLU A 191 -17.41 -10.67 10.11
N ALA A 192 -17.47 -11.63 11.05
CA ALA A 192 -17.39 -11.35 12.48
C ALA A 192 -16.06 -10.70 12.90
N HIS A 193 -15.01 -10.87 12.09
CA HIS A 193 -13.73 -10.22 12.33
C HIS A 193 -13.62 -8.82 11.69
N ILE A 194 -14.61 -8.39 10.92
CA ILE A 194 -14.63 -7.08 10.25
C ILE A 194 -15.66 -6.17 10.91
N ALA A 195 -16.79 -6.73 11.34
CA ALA A 195 -17.89 -6.00 11.94
C ALA A 195 -17.43 -5.09 13.10
N GLY A 196 -17.81 -3.81 13.04
CA GLY A 196 -17.53 -2.79 14.04
C GLY A 196 -16.08 -2.28 14.08
N ARG A 197 -15.17 -2.78 13.23
CA ARG A 197 -13.75 -2.41 13.27
C ARG A 197 -13.39 -1.31 12.28
N THR A 198 -12.40 -0.51 12.65
CA THR A 198 -11.68 0.39 11.73
C THR A 198 -10.61 -0.40 11.01
N ILE A 199 -10.77 -0.57 9.70
CA ILE A 199 -9.89 -1.34 8.85
C ILE A 199 -8.90 -0.42 8.14
N LEU A 200 -7.62 -0.79 8.17
CA LEU A 200 -6.58 -0.15 7.35
C LEU A 200 -6.23 -1.06 6.18
N LEU A 201 -6.67 -0.67 4.99
CA LEU A 201 -6.28 -1.30 3.74
C LEU A 201 -4.83 -0.97 3.41
N VAL A 202 -4.04 -1.98 3.08
CA VAL A 202 -2.65 -1.83 2.66
C VAL A 202 -2.53 -2.16 1.18
N ASP A 203 -1.92 -1.28 0.40
CA ASP A 203 -1.66 -1.48 -1.04
C ASP A 203 -0.25 -1.04 -1.43
N ASP A 204 0.19 -1.37 -2.64
CA ASP A 204 1.45 -0.87 -3.18
C ASP A 204 1.29 0.51 -3.83
N VAL A 205 0.31 0.69 -4.71
CA VAL A 205 0.12 1.91 -5.50
C VAL A 205 -1.34 2.29 -5.54
N LEU A 206 -1.64 3.48 -5.02
CA LEU A 206 -2.94 4.11 -5.14
C LEU A 206 -3.00 4.94 -6.43
N THR A 207 -3.65 4.39 -7.45
CA THR A 207 -4.00 5.11 -8.67
C THR A 207 -5.29 5.88 -8.44
N THR A 208 -6.35 5.71 -9.24
CA THR A 208 -7.64 6.38 -9.04
C THR A 208 -8.36 6.03 -7.74
N GLY A 209 -7.88 5.03 -6.99
CA GLY A 209 -8.54 4.53 -5.79
C GLY A 209 -9.68 3.55 -6.06
N ALA A 210 -10.04 3.28 -7.33
CA ALA A 210 -11.17 2.40 -7.65
C ALA A 210 -11.05 0.99 -7.02
N THR A 211 -9.86 0.38 -7.02
CA THR A 211 -9.66 -0.93 -6.36
C THR A 211 -9.82 -0.82 -4.85
N ALA A 212 -9.33 0.25 -4.23
CA ALA A 212 -9.46 0.49 -2.80
C ALA A 212 -10.91 0.77 -2.41
N SER A 213 -11.66 1.53 -3.22
CA SER A 213 -13.10 1.74 -3.05
C SER A 213 -13.87 0.43 -3.12
N ALA A 214 -13.60 -0.43 -4.11
CA ALA A 214 -14.24 -1.74 -4.20
C ALA A 214 -13.91 -2.66 -2.99
N CYS A 215 -12.71 -2.54 -2.41
CA CYS A 215 -12.38 -3.22 -1.16
C CYS A 215 -13.15 -2.63 0.02
N ALA A 216 -13.23 -1.30 0.10
CA ALA A 216 -13.96 -0.59 1.15
C ALA A 216 -15.46 -0.95 1.11
N ASP A 217 -16.08 -1.00 -0.07
CA ASP A 217 -17.48 -1.40 -0.24
C ASP A 217 -17.73 -2.80 0.31
N ALA A 218 -16.86 -3.77 0.00
CA ALA A 218 -16.96 -5.12 0.53
C ALA A 218 -16.79 -5.17 2.06
N LEU A 219 -15.89 -4.37 2.62
CA LEU A 219 -15.66 -4.28 4.06
C LEU A 219 -16.84 -3.61 4.79
N TYR A 220 -17.39 -2.53 4.25
CA TYR A 220 -18.58 -1.88 4.79
C TYR A 220 -19.81 -2.77 4.70
N ALA A 221 -19.98 -3.53 3.62
CA ALA A 221 -21.05 -4.53 3.50
C ALA A 221 -20.95 -5.63 4.57
N ALA A 222 -19.74 -5.91 5.07
CA ALA A 222 -19.51 -6.81 6.19
C ALA A 222 -19.50 -6.12 7.57
N GLY A 223 -19.90 -4.84 7.63
CA GLY A 223 -20.11 -4.09 8.86
C GLY A 223 -18.89 -3.37 9.41
N ALA A 224 -17.83 -3.14 8.63
CA ALA A 224 -16.71 -2.30 9.08
C ALA A 224 -17.20 -0.91 9.52
N ALA A 225 -16.63 -0.37 10.60
CA ALA A 225 -16.98 0.96 11.11
C ALA A 225 -16.36 2.08 10.27
N ALA A 226 -15.15 1.85 9.77
CA ALA A 226 -14.44 2.76 8.89
C ALA A 226 -13.38 2.00 8.09
N VAL A 227 -13.06 2.50 6.89
CA VAL A 227 -11.99 1.97 6.04
C VAL A 227 -11.06 3.10 5.64
N ASP A 228 -9.79 2.99 6.01
CA ASP A 228 -8.71 3.87 5.55
C ASP A 228 -7.75 3.09 4.63
N VAL A 229 -6.92 3.81 3.86
CA VAL A 229 -5.98 3.21 2.91
C VAL A 229 -4.56 3.73 3.14
N LEU A 230 -3.58 2.84 3.11
CA LEU A 230 -2.17 3.18 3.19
C LEU A 230 -1.40 2.47 2.07
N ALA A 231 -0.76 3.25 1.20
CA ALA A 231 -0.05 2.74 0.04
C ALA A 231 1.41 3.21 0.00
N ILE A 232 2.29 2.48 -0.69
CA ILE A 232 3.68 2.94 -0.90
C ILE A 232 3.69 4.22 -1.74
N ALA A 233 2.93 4.23 -2.84
CA ALA A 233 2.88 5.39 -3.72
C ALA A 233 1.46 5.82 -4.12
N ARG A 234 1.29 7.11 -4.40
CA ARG A 234 0.09 7.73 -4.98
C ARG A 234 0.44 8.28 -6.37
N VAL A 235 -0.38 7.99 -7.37
CA VAL A 235 -0.25 8.59 -8.71
C VAL A 235 -0.85 9.99 -8.71
N ALA A 236 -0.04 11.02 -8.96
CA ALA A 236 -0.54 12.35 -9.28
C ALA A 236 -0.38 12.56 -10.79
N GLU A 237 -1.41 13.06 -11.47
CA GLU A 237 -1.25 13.53 -12.85
C GLU A 237 -0.65 14.94 -12.84
N ALA A 238 -0.05 15.38 -13.95
CA ALA A 238 0.63 16.69 -13.99
C ALA A 238 -0.34 17.88 -13.80
N GLU A 239 -1.63 17.66 -14.04
CA GLU A 239 -2.71 18.64 -13.84
C GLU A 239 -3.18 18.72 -12.38
N ASP A 240 -2.74 17.77 -11.53
CA ASP A 240 -3.12 17.66 -10.12
C ASP A 240 -2.13 18.36 -9.16
N ILE A 241 -1.00 18.89 -9.69
CA ILE A 241 0.12 19.44 -8.91
C ILE A 241 0.22 20.95 -9.09
#